data_AF-A0A7V9RGF8-F1
#
_entry.id   AF-A0A7V9RGF8-F1
#
_cell.length_a   1.000
_cell.length_b   1.000
_cell.length_c   1.000
_cell.angle_alpha   90.00
_cell.angle_beta   90.00
_cell.angle_gamma   90.00
#
_symmetry.space_group_name_H-M   'P 1'
#
loop_
_entity.id
_entity.type
_entity.pdbx_description
1 polymer ?
#
loop_
_entity_poly.entity_id
_entity_poly.type
_entity_poly.pdbx_seq_one_letter_code
_entity_poly.pdbx_strand_id
1 'polypeptide(L)'
;CQEAPLLYPSNAPIQIREACALTERKCTQCHDRERIVYARHNPAEWRNTVERMRRFPGSAISVADTDTIVRCLSYSSESSVSFLDVKGRD
;
A
#
# COMPACT_ATOMS: atom_id res chain seq x y z
N CYS A 1 -20.12 9.88 0.13
CA CYS A 1 -19.15 9.05 0.88
C CYS A 1 -18.81 7.84 0.02
N GLN A 2 -17.73 7.90 -0.76
CA GLN A 2 -17.26 6.71 -1.49
C GLN A 2 -16.25 6.00 -0.60
N GLU A 3 -16.43 4.69 -0.41
CA GLU A 3 -15.45 3.85 0.28
C GLU A 3 -14.14 3.84 -0.53
N ALA A 4 -13.01 4.08 0.13
CA ALA A 4 -11.72 4.05 -0.55
C ALA A 4 -11.47 2.63 -1.12
N PRO A 5 -11.05 2.49 -2.40
CA PRO A 5 -10.82 1.19 -3.03
C PRO A 5 -9.84 0.32 -2.22
N LEU A 6 -10.10 -0.98 -2.08
CA LEU A 6 -9.20 -1.92 -1.38
C LEU A 6 -7.74 -1.82 -1.88
N LEU A 7 -6.75 -2.10 -1.02
CA LEU A 7 -5.33 -2.06 -1.41
C LEU A 7 -4.98 -3.19 -2.41
N TYR A 8 -5.86 -4.16 -2.57
CA TYR A 8 -5.65 -5.33 -3.41
C TYR A 8 -7.00 -5.90 -3.88
N PRO A 9 -7.06 -6.58 -5.04
CA PRO A 9 -8.26 -7.29 -5.50
C PRO A 9 -8.54 -8.52 -4.64
N SER A 10 -9.81 -8.92 -4.50
CA SER A 10 -10.25 -10.01 -3.62
C SER A 10 -9.59 -11.37 -3.89
N ASN A 11 -9.04 -11.58 -5.09
CA ASN A 11 -8.33 -12.79 -5.50
C ASN A 11 -6.80 -12.75 -5.23
N ALA A 12 -6.26 -11.72 -4.59
CA ALA A 12 -4.83 -11.63 -4.32
C ALA A 12 -4.33 -12.81 -3.45
N PRO A 13 -3.07 -13.27 -3.61
CA PRO A 13 -2.50 -14.35 -2.80
C PRO A 13 -2.56 -14.07 -1.29
N ILE A 14 -2.67 -15.11 -0.46
CA ILE A 14 -2.85 -14.98 1.01
C ILE A 14 -1.78 -14.08 1.64
N GLN A 15 -0.51 -14.23 1.22
CA GLN A 15 0.60 -13.43 1.73
C GLN A 15 0.47 -11.93 1.42
N ILE A 16 -0.19 -11.57 0.31
CA ILE A 16 -0.49 -10.18 -0.03
C ILE A 16 -1.63 -9.67 0.86
N ARG A 17 -2.67 -10.48 1.06
CA ARG A 17 -3.80 -10.10 1.91
C ARG A 17 -3.35 -9.84 3.35
N GLU A 18 -2.50 -10.70 3.89
CA GLU A 18 -1.91 -10.53 5.23
C GLU A 18 -1.03 -9.28 5.31
N ALA A 19 -0.19 -9.06 4.30
CA ALA A 19 0.65 -7.87 4.20
C ALA A 19 -0.18 -6.58 4.14
N CYS A 20 -1.26 -6.58 3.37
CA CYS A 20 -2.15 -5.44 3.25
C CYS A 20 -3.03 -5.22 4.49
N ALA A 21 -3.40 -6.28 5.20
CA ALA A 21 -4.06 -6.15 6.49
C ALA A 21 -3.13 -5.52 7.54
N LEU A 22 -1.84 -5.88 7.56
CA LEU A 22 -0.84 -5.21 8.40
C LEU A 22 -0.69 -3.73 8.00
N THR A 23 -0.57 -3.46 6.70
CA THR A 23 -0.43 -2.11 6.14
C THR A 23 -1.60 -1.23 6.56
N GLU A 24 -2.83 -1.71 6.39
CA GLU A 24 -4.05 -1.00 6.79
C GLU A 24 -4.02 -0.64 8.28
N ARG A 25 -3.72 -1.61 9.15
CA ARG A 25 -3.67 -1.38 10.61
C ARG A 25 -2.58 -0.40 11.05
N LYS A 26 -1.46 -0.32 10.34
CA LYS A 26 -0.32 0.54 10.72
C LYS A 26 -0.44 1.93 10.12
N CYS A 27 -0.80 2.02 8.84
CA CYS A 27 -0.77 3.27 8.08
C CYS A 27 -1.97 4.19 8.35
N THR A 28 -3.07 3.69 8.91
CA THR A 28 -4.26 4.51 9.24
C THR A 28 -4.28 5.02 10.68
N GLN A 29 -3.25 4.74 11.48
CA GLN A 29 -3.19 5.19 12.88
C GLN A 29 -2.99 6.71 13.01
N CYS A 30 -2.38 7.35 12.01
CA CYS A 30 -1.97 8.76 12.10
C CYS A 30 -2.66 9.67 11.06
N HIS A 31 -3.10 9.13 9.93
CA HIS A 31 -3.76 9.87 8.85
C HIS A 31 -4.54 8.94 7.95
N ASP A 32 -5.38 9.50 7.09
CA ASP A 32 -6.25 8.72 6.22
C ASP A 32 -5.52 7.80 5.25
N ARG A 33 -6.19 6.70 4.96
CA ARG A 33 -5.76 5.64 4.05
C ARG A 33 -5.55 6.10 2.61
N GLU A 34 -6.24 7.16 2.19
CA GLU A 34 -6.15 7.71 0.83
C GLU A 34 -4.71 8.00 0.39
N ARG A 35 -3.83 8.36 1.33
CA ARG A 35 -2.41 8.61 1.05
C ARG A 35 -1.68 7.42 0.45
N ILE A 36 -2.06 6.18 0.79
CA ILE A 36 -1.43 4.97 0.26
C ILE A 36 -2.19 4.39 -0.94
N VAL A 37 -3.49 4.69 -1.06
CA VAL A 37 -4.33 4.24 -2.18
C VAL A 37 -4.00 5.01 -3.46
N TYR A 38 -3.80 6.33 -3.36
CA TYR A 38 -3.59 7.19 -4.52
C TYR A 38 -2.11 7.46 -4.85
N ALA A 39 -1.19 7.09 -3.96
CA ALA A 39 0.23 7.28 -4.20
C ALA A 39 0.77 6.29 -5.22
N ARG A 40 1.61 6.80 -6.13
CA ARG A 40 2.30 6.02 -7.14
C ARG A 40 3.79 6.06 -6.87
N HIS A 41 4.32 4.91 -6.47
CA HIS A 41 5.73 4.72 -6.16
C HIS A 41 6.22 3.40 -6.71
N ASN A 42 7.49 3.38 -7.10
CA ASN A 42 8.21 2.14 -7.31
C ASN A 42 8.60 1.49 -5.96
N PRO A 43 9.04 0.22 -5.93
CA PRO A 43 9.37 -0.46 -4.68
C PRO A 43 10.42 0.25 -3.80
N ALA A 44 11.41 0.90 -4.41
CA ALA A 44 12.45 1.62 -3.67
C ALA A 44 11.90 2.91 -3.02
N GLU A 45 11.06 3.63 -3.74
CA GLU A 45 10.35 4.81 -3.23
C GLU A 45 9.38 4.45 -2.10
N TRP A 46 8.69 3.31 -2.22
CA TRP A 46 7.87 2.79 -1.14
C TRP A 46 8.69 2.46 0.09
N ARG A 47 9.83 1.80 -0.07
CA ARG A 47 10.75 1.51 1.04
C ARG A 47 11.19 2.78 1.77
N ASN A 48 11.60 3.80 1.02
CA ASN A 48 11.99 5.09 1.59
C ASN A 48 10.84 5.76 2.35
N THR A 49 9.62 5.68 1.80
CA THR A 49 8.42 6.22 2.45
C THR A 49 8.12 5.49 3.76
N VAL A 50 8.15 4.16 3.78
CA VAL A 50 7.88 3.35 4.98
C VAL A 50 8.97 3.58 6.04
N GLU A 51 10.24 3.63 5.66
CA GLU A 51 11.34 3.94 6.57
C GLU A 51 11.21 5.34 7.17
N ARG A 52 10.72 6.31 6.40
CA ARG A 52 10.42 7.64 6.92
C ARG A 52 9.23 7.59 7.90
N MET A 53 8.13 6.92 7.56
CA MET A 53 6.95 6.80 8.42
C MET A 53 7.27 6.12 9.75
N ARG A 54 8.10 5.08 9.71
CA ARG A 54 8.59 4.35 10.88
C ARG A 54 9.28 5.24 11.91
N ARG A 55 10.00 6.27 11.47
CA ARG A 55 10.77 7.16 12.36
C ARG A 55 9.90 8.18 13.11
N PHE A 56 8.63 8.34 12.73
CA PHE A 56 7.73 9.22 13.48
C PHE A 56 7.34 8.58 14.82
N PRO A 57 7.35 9.36 15.91
CA PRO A 57 6.88 8.89 17.22
C PRO A 57 5.46 8.32 17.12
N GLY A 58 5.23 7.17 17.73
CA GLY A 58 3.91 6.53 17.76
C GLY A 58 3.51 5.79 16.48
N SER A 59 4.36 5.72 15.44
CA SER A 59 4.03 5.00 14.19
C SER A 59 3.77 3.50 14.40
N ALA A 60 4.36 2.91 15.45
CA ALA A 60 4.33 1.49 15.74
C ALA A 60 4.79 0.58 14.58
N ILE A 61 5.48 1.13 13.57
CA ILE A 61 6.08 0.36 12.47
C ILE A 61 7.44 -0.12 12.95
N SER A 62 7.68 -1.42 12.94
CA SER A 62 9.00 -2.00 13.25
C SER A 62 9.85 -2.16 11.99
N VAL A 63 11.14 -2.46 12.16
CA VAL A 63 12.02 -2.82 11.02
C VAL A 63 11.51 -4.08 10.31
N ALA A 64 10.95 -5.03 11.06
CA ALA A 64 10.36 -6.25 10.50
C ALA A 64 9.08 -5.99 9.69
N ASP A 65 8.33 -4.93 10.03
CA ASP A 65 7.12 -4.55 9.29
C ASP A 65 7.46 -3.96 7.92
N THR A 66 8.64 -3.31 7.76
CA THR A 66 9.01 -2.58 6.54
C THR A 66 8.84 -3.44 5.29
N ASP A 67 9.43 -4.63 5.25
CA ASP A 67 9.40 -5.49 4.05
C ASP A 67 8.00 -5.98 3.74
N THR A 68 7.20 -6.27 4.78
CA THR A 68 5.81 -6.71 4.64
C THR A 68 4.94 -5.59 4.09
N ILE A 69 5.08 -4.36 4.60
CA ILE A 69 4.34 -3.19 4.12
C ILE A 69 4.73 -2.88 2.67
N VAL A 70 6.04 -2.85 2.36
CA VAL A 70 6.52 -2.58 0.99
C VAL A 70 5.99 -3.62 0.00
N ARG A 71 5.87 -4.88 0.40
CA ARG A 71 5.26 -5.94 -0.43
C ARG A 71 3.81 -5.64 -0.79
N CYS A 72 2.99 -5.20 0.18
CA CYS A 72 1.61 -4.79 -0.13
C CYS A 72 1.57 -3.58 -1.06
N LEU A 73 2.33 -2.53 -0.74
CA LEU A 73 2.25 -1.26 -1.47
C LEU A 73 2.76 -1.37 -2.91
N SER A 74 3.78 -2.20 -3.15
CA SER A 74 4.26 -2.51 -4.51
C SER A 74 3.22 -3.31 -5.30
N TYR A 75 2.57 -4.29 -4.67
CA TYR A 75 1.51 -5.06 -5.32
C TYR A 75 0.27 -4.20 -5.64
N SER A 76 -0.09 -3.28 -4.73
CA SER A 76 -1.18 -2.32 -4.92
C SER A 76 -0.92 -1.40 -6.11
N SER A 77 0.30 -0.87 -6.23
CA SER A 77 0.64 0.03 -7.34
C SER A 77 0.62 -0.70 -8.68
N GLU A 78 1.12 -1.93 -8.76
CA GLU A 78 1.07 -2.75 -9.97
C GLU A 78 -0.36 -3.18 -10.35
N SER A 79 -1.18 -3.54 -9.35
CA SER A 79 -2.57 -3.97 -9.58
C SER A 79 -3.45 -2.83 -10.09
N SER A 80 -3.18 -1.59 -9.64
CA SER A 80 -3.88 -0.38 -10.08
C SER A 80 -3.58 0.04 -11.53
N VAL A 81 -2.54 -0.53 -12.16
CA VAL A 81 -2.19 -0.31 -13.57
C VAL A 81 -3.12 -1.11 -14.50
N SER A 82 -3.58 -2.30 -14.09
CA SER A 82 -4.44 -3.18 -14.90
C SER A 82 -5.80 -2.60 -15.31
N PHE A 83 -6.28 -1.54 -14.65
CA PHE A 83 -7.54 -0.88 -14.99
C PHE A 83 -7.37 0.31 -15.97
N LEU A 84 -6.17 0.87 -16.09
CA LEU A 84 -5.92 2.07 -16.91
C LEU A 84 -5.35 1.77 -18.31
N ASP A 85 -4.91 0.54 -18.59
CA ASP A 85 -4.33 0.18 -19.89
C ASP A 85 -5.33 -0.35 -20.95
N VAL A 86 -6.63 -0.44 -20.65
CA VAL A 86 -7.66 -0.97 -21.57
C VAL A 86 -8.37 0.11 -22.40
N LYS A 87 -8.15 1.41 -22.16
CA LYS A 87 -8.84 2.48 -22.90
C LYS A 87 -7.87 3.41 -23.63
N GLY A 88 -7.41 2.97 -24.80
CA GLY A 88 -6.55 3.79 -25.66
C GLY A 88 -6.04 3.10 -26.92
N ARG A 89 -6.90 2.34 -27.62
CA ARG A 89 -6.56 1.84 -28.96
C ARG A 89 -7.82 1.81 -29.82
N ASP A 90 -8.18 3.00 -30.28
CA ASP A 90 -9.18 3.26 -31.29
C ASP A 90 -8.45 3.89 -32.48
#